data_AF-A0A931IA43-F1
#
_entry.id   AF-A0A931IA43-F1
#
_cell.length_a   1.000
_cell.length_b   1.000
_cell.length_c   1.000
_cell.angle_alpha   90.00
_cell.angle_beta   90.00
_cell.angle_gamma   90.00
#
_symmetry.space_group_name_H-M   'P 1'
#
loop_
_entity.id
_entity.type
_entity.pdbx_description
1 polymer ?
#
loop_
_entity_poly.entity_id
_entity_poly.type
_entity_poly.pdbx_seq_one_letter_code
_entity_poly.pdbx_strand_id
1 'polypeptide(L)'
;MADNLKADSTVIAQKAKEFQEQHNSLMIAIRTLKADEDNVTNGANWQGQARDAFNAFMERYYFQADKMNDKLMETAEKLVKMSGSFQDQDDSFSSKVNSQISSLDLPAI
;
A
#
# COMPACT_ATOMS: atom_id res chain seq x y z
N MET A 1 11.19 -13.31 22.31
CA MET A 1 10.86 -12.03 21.64
C MET A 1 10.80 -12.17 20.11
N ALA A 2 11.51 -13.11 19.47
CA ALA A 2 11.44 -13.36 18.02
C ALA A 2 10.06 -13.83 17.51
N ASP A 3 9.31 -14.58 18.33
CA ASP A 3 7.99 -15.12 17.92
C ASP A 3 6.92 -14.03 17.74
N ASN A 4 6.97 -12.97 18.56
CA ASN A 4 6.08 -11.81 18.40
C ASN A 4 6.42 -10.99 17.15
N LEU A 5 7.72 -10.84 16.82
CA LEU A 5 8.17 -10.11 15.63
C LEU A 5 7.80 -10.83 14.32
N LYS A 6 7.84 -12.16 14.28
CA LYS A 6 7.35 -12.94 13.14
C LYS A 6 5.84 -12.85 12.97
N ALA A 7 5.08 -12.88 14.06
CA ALA A 7 3.64 -12.63 14.00
C ALA A 7 3.35 -11.23 13.45
N ASP A 8 4.08 -10.20 13.89
CA ASP A 8 3.93 -8.83 13.41
C ASP A 8 4.27 -8.66 11.92
N SER A 9 5.30 -9.34 11.40
CA SER A 9 5.65 -9.26 9.98
C SER A 9 4.55 -9.81 9.07
N THR A 10 3.90 -10.91 9.47
CA THR A 10 2.76 -11.48 8.72
C THR A 10 1.55 -10.54 8.70
N VAL A 11 1.28 -9.85 9.80
CA VAL A 11 0.20 -8.86 9.89
C VAL A 11 0.51 -7.64 9.02
N ILE A 12 1.75 -7.15 9.03
CA ILE A 12 2.21 -6.03 8.19
C ILE A 12 2.09 -6.40 6.70
N ALA A 13 2.51 -7.62 6.31
CA ALA A 13 2.40 -8.10 4.94
C ALA A 13 0.94 -8.21 4.48
N GLN A 14 0.05 -8.70 5.36
CA GLN A 14 -1.38 -8.76 5.07
C GLN A 14 -1.99 -7.36 4.90
N LYS A 15 -1.61 -6.40 5.75
CA LYS A 15 -2.04 -4.99 5.58
C LYS A 15 -1.51 -4.36 4.30
N ALA A 16 -0.28 -4.63 3.92
CA ALA A 16 0.25 -4.16 2.64
C ALA A 16 -0.58 -4.68 1.45
N LYS A 17 -0.98 -5.95 1.49
CA LYS A 17 -1.86 -6.55 0.48
C LYS A 17 -3.25 -5.89 0.43
N GLU A 18 -3.88 -5.65 1.58
CA GLU A 18 -5.16 -4.93 1.66
C GLU A 18 -5.07 -3.53 1.03
N PHE A 19 -3.96 -2.81 1.26
CA PHE A 19 -3.75 -1.49 0.66
C PHE A 19 -3.59 -1.57 -0.87
N GLN A 20 -2.90 -2.59 -1.39
CA GLN A 20 -2.78 -2.83 -2.84
C GLN A 20 -4.13 -3.18 -3.48
N GLU A 21 -4.95 -4.00 -2.81
CA GLU A 21 -6.30 -4.33 -3.24
C GLU A 21 -7.18 -3.08 -3.28
N GLN A 22 -7.14 -2.27 -2.23
CA GLN A 22 -7.89 -1.01 -2.16
C GLN A 22 -7.44 -0.03 -3.23
N HIS A 23 -6.13 0.08 -3.50
CA HIS A 23 -5.58 0.87 -4.58
C HIS A 23 -6.16 0.45 -5.94
N ASN A 24 -6.18 -0.86 -6.22
CA ASN A 24 -6.71 -1.39 -7.47
C ASN A 24 -8.22 -1.14 -7.59
N SER A 25 -8.96 -1.33 -6.50
CA SER A 25 -10.39 -1.04 -6.46
C SER A 25 -10.69 0.44 -6.73
N LEU A 26 -9.89 1.34 -6.15
CA LEU A 26 -10.07 2.78 -6.33
C LEU A 26 -9.73 3.21 -7.76
N MET A 27 -8.65 2.67 -8.34
CA MET A 27 -8.32 2.85 -9.76
C MET A 27 -9.47 2.47 -10.68
N ILE A 28 -10.11 1.31 -10.44
CA ILE A 28 -11.25 0.85 -11.24
C ILE A 28 -12.42 1.82 -11.07
N ALA A 29 -12.77 2.19 -9.82
CA ALA A 29 -13.87 3.09 -9.55
C ALA A 29 -13.67 4.48 -10.20
N ILE A 30 -12.45 5.03 -10.17
CA ILE A 30 -12.12 6.29 -10.84
C ILE A 30 -12.32 6.17 -12.36
N ARG A 31 -11.89 5.07 -12.97
CA ARG A 31 -12.07 4.84 -14.42
C ARG A 31 -13.54 4.69 -14.80
N THR A 32 -14.32 3.97 -14.01
CA THR A 32 -15.77 3.85 -14.21
C THR A 32 -16.45 5.22 -14.12
N LEU A 33 -16.11 6.01 -13.10
CA LEU A 33 -16.67 7.35 -12.94
C LEU A 33 -16.31 8.28 -14.11
N LYS A 34 -15.08 8.21 -14.63
CA LYS A 34 -14.67 8.94 -15.84
C LYS A 34 -15.50 8.56 -17.06
N ALA A 35 -15.75 7.26 -17.26
CA ALA A 35 -16.59 6.80 -18.36
C ALA A 35 -18.05 7.28 -18.21
N ASP A 36 -18.59 7.25 -16.99
CA ASP A 36 -19.95 7.72 -16.71
C ASP A 36 -20.07 9.25 -16.92
N GLU A 37 -19.06 10.02 -16.49
CA GLU A 37 -18.97 11.45 -16.76
C GLU A 37 -18.97 11.74 -18.26
N ASP A 38 -18.15 11.03 -19.04
CA ASP A 38 -18.10 11.17 -20.50
C ASP A 38 -19.47 10.88 -21.13
N ASN A 39 -20.16 9.84 -20.68
CA ASN A 39 -21.50 9.49 -21.15
C ASN A 39 -22.52 10.59 -20.84
N VAL A 40 -22.46 11.19 -19.65
CA VAL A 40 -23.40 12.25 -19.22
C VAL A 40 -23.09 13.59 -19.89
N THR A 41 -21.82 13.93 -20.07
CA THR A 41 -21.41 15.24 -20.59
C THR A 41 -21.37 15.29 -22.10
N ASN A 42 -20.86 14.24 -22.76
CA ASN A 42 -20.75 14.15 -24.21
C ASN A 42 -21.93 13.38 -24.83
N GLY A 43 -22.41 12.31 -24.19
CA GLY A 43 -23.46 11.46 -24.73
C GLY A 43 -24.88 12.05 -24.62
N ALA A 44 -25.14 12.94 -23.66
CA ALA A 44 -26.49 13.47 -23.41
C ALA A 44 -26.78 14.84 -24.05
N ASN A 45 -25.93 15.34 -24.96
CA ASN A 45 -26.01 16.72 -25.49
C ASN A 45 -26.07 17.80 -24.39
N TRP A 46 -25.54 17.51 -23.20
CA TRP A 46 -25.49 18.48 -22.13
C TRP A 46 -24.49 19.59 -22.48
N GLN A 47 -24.93 20.85 -22.41
CA GLN A 47 -24.13 22.02 -22.78
C GLN A 47 -24.40 23.20 -21.83
N GLY A 48 -23.49 24.17 -21.85
CA GLY A 48 -23.60 25.42 -21.10
C GLY A 48 -22.86 25.42 -19.77
N GLN A 49 -22.96 26.54 -19.06
CA GLN A 49 -22.14 26.84 -17.86
C GLN A 49 -22.26 25.78 -16.74
N ALA A 50 -23.41 25.10 -16.64
CA ALA A 50 -23.60 24.03 -15.65
C ALA A 50 -22.72 22.80 -15.95
N ARG A 51 -22.55 22.44 -17.23
CA ARG A 51 -21.62 21.39 -17.64
C ARG A 51 -20.19 21.80 -17.37
N ASP A 52 -19.81 23.03 -17.70
CA ASP A 52 -18.44 23.51 -17.50
C ASP A 52 -18.06 23.50 -16.02
N ALA A 53 -18.99 23.93 -15.14
CA ALA A 53 -18.79 23.88 -13.69
C ALA A 53 -18.67 22.44 -13.16
N PHE A 54 -19.48 21.52 -13.69
CA PHE A 54 -19.39 20.09 -13.35
C PHE A 54 -18.05 19.49 -13.79
N ASN A 55 -17.64 19.70 -15.04
CA ASN A 55 -16.35 19.21 -15.56
C ASN A 55 -15.17 19.75 -14.74
N ALA A 56 -15.18 21.05 -14.39
CA ALA A 56 -14.15 21.65 -13.55
C ALA A 56 -14.13 21.07 -12.13
N PHE A 57 -15.28 20.70 -11.58
CA PHE A 57 -15.36 19.98 -10.31
C PHE A 57 -14.78 18.57 -10.43
N MET A 58 -15.17 17.82 -11.47
CA MET A 58 -14.72 16.45 -11.70
C MET A 58 -13.20 16.38 -11.91
N GLU A 59 -12.61 17.31 -12.66
CA GLU A 59 -11.16 17.42 -12.84
C GLU A 59 -10.43 17.53 -11.49
N ARG A 60 -10.90 18.42 -10.60
CA ARG A 60 -10.33 18.58 -9.25
C ARG A 60 -10.55 17.36 -8.37
N TYR A 61 -11.69 16.68 -8.54
CA TYR A 61 -11.99 15.45 -7.83
C TYR A 61 -11.01 14.34 -8.23
N TYR A 62 -10.79 14.12 -9.53
CA TYR A 62 -9.85 13.10 -9.99
C TYR A 62 -8.43 13.39 -9.58
N PHE A 63 -7.99 14.66 -9.65
CA PHE A 63 -6.66 15.02 -9.16
C PHE A 63 -6.45 14.60 -7.70
N GLN A 64 -7.45 14.81 -6.85
CA GLN A 64 -7.38 14.40 -5.45
C GLN A 64 -7.49 12.89 -5.27
N ALA A 65 -8.36 12.23 -6.05
CA ALA A 65 -8.55 10.78 -6.01
C ALA A 65 -7.29 10.03 -6.46
N ASP A 66 -6.65 10.47 -7.55
CA ASP A 66 -5.39 9.93 -8.05
C ASP A 66 -4.27 10.11 -7.00
N LYS A 67 -4.16 11.31 -6.41
CA LYS A 67 -3.19 11.57 -5.33
C LYS A 67 -3.41 10.70 -4.09
N MET A 68 -4.67 10.46 -3.72
CA MET A 68 -5.00 9.57 -2.61
C MET A 68 -4.61 8.13 -2.95
N ASN A 69 -4.87 7.71 -4.18
CA ASN A 69 -4.53 6.38 -4.66
C ASN A 69 -3.01 6.15 -4.65
N ASP A 70 -2.21 7.12 -5.12
CA ASP A 70 -0.75 7.05 -5.07
C ASP A 70 -0.23 6.88 -3.64
N LYS A 71 -0.84 7.57 -2.67
CA LYS A 71 -0.49 7.42 -1.25
C LYS A 71 -0.82 6.04 -0.69
N LEU A 72 -1.88 5.39 -1.17
CA LEU A 72 -2.18 4.00 -0.77
C LEU A 72 -1.07 3.06 -1.25
N MET A 73 -0.63 3.20 -2.50
CA MET A 73 0.48 2.40 -3.03
C MET A 73 1.79 2.69 -2.28
N GLU A 74 2.15 3.97 -2.08
CA GLU A 74 3.34 4.36 -1.33
C GLU A 74 3.33 3.78 0.09
N THR A 75 2.16 3.79 0.74
CA THR A 75 2.00 3.21 2.08
C THR A 75 2.17 1.70 2.05
N ALA A 76 1.59 1.00 1.07
CA ALA A 76 1.78 -0.43 0.89
C ALA A 76 3.26 -0.79 0.70
N GLU A 77 3.98 -0.05 -0.15
CA GLU A 77 5.41 -0.26 -0.37
C GLU A 77 6.24 -0.05 0.90
N LYS A 78 5.92 0.97 1.69
CA LYS A 78 6.58 1.22 2.98
C LYS A 78 6.35 0.08 3.96
N LEU A 79 5.12 -0.44 4.03
CA LEU A 79 4.79 -1.58 4.89
C LEU A 79 5.57 -2.84 4.46
N VAL A 80 5.66 -3.13 3.16
CA VAL A 80 6.47 -4.25 2.65
C VAL A 80 7.94 -4.08 3.02
N LYS A 81 8.51 -2.88 2.83
CA LYS A 81 9.92 -2.60 3.19
C LYS A 81 10.17 -2.76 4.69
N MET A 82 9.26 -2.30 5.54
CA MET A 82 9.35 -2.49 6.98
C MET A 82 9.32 -3.98 7.36
N SER A 83 8.42 -4.76 6.76
CA SER A 83 8.36 -6.21 6.98
C SER A 83 9.68 -6.90 6.65
N GLY A 84 10.32 -6.55 5.53
CA GLY A 84 11.62 -7.09 5.15
C GLY A 84 12.73 -6.69 6.15
N SER A 85 12.79 -5.41 6.53
CA SER A 85 13.80 -4.93 7.48
C SER A 85 13.69 -5.58 8.87
N PHE A 86 12.48 -5.90 9.33
CA PHE A 86 12.31 -6.62 10.61
C PHE A 86 12.83 -8.05 10.52
N GLN A 87 12.61 -8.72 9.39
CA GLN A 87 13.09 -10.08 9.19
C GLN A 87 14.63 -10.13 9.11
N ASP A 88 15.25 -9.18 8.41
CA ASP A 88 16.71 -9.07 8.33
C ASP A 88 17.36 -8.81 9.71
N GLN A 89 16.70 -8.00 10.56
CA GLN A 89 17.16 -7.76 11.93
C GLN A 89 17.05 -9.01 12.81
N ASP A 90 15.95 -9.76 12.69
CA ASP A 90 15.73 -10.98 13.47
C ASP A 90 16.75 -12.07 13.10
N ASP A 91 17.03 -12.24 11.80
CA ASP A 91 18.05 -13.17 11.30
C ASP A 91 19.46 -12.77 11.75
N SER A 92 19.79 -11.47 11.71
CA SER A 92 21.07 -10.96 12.21
C SER A 92 21.23 -11.16 13.72
N PHE A 93 20.17 -10.91 14.50
CA PHE A 93 20.17 -11.09 15.95
C PHE A 93 20.28 -12.58 16.32
N SER A 94 19.50 -13.44 15.69
CA SER A 94 19.57 -14.91 15.87
C SER A 94 20.96 -15.44 15.54
N SER A 95 21.55 -15.01 14.43
CA SER A 95 22.92 -15.39 14.04
C SER A 95 23.96 -14.97 15.10
N LYS A 96 23.88 -13.73 15.61
CA LYS A 96 24.76 -13.25 16.69
C LYS A 96 24.57 -14.03 17.99
N VAL A 97 23.32 -14.27 18.41
CA VAL A 97 23.02 -15.04 19.62
C VAL A 97 23.55 -16.47 19.49
N ASN A 98 23.26 -17.15 18.38
CA ASN A 98 23.77 -18.51 18.13
C ASN A 98 25.30 -18.54 18.11
N SER A 99 25.96 -17.54 17.51
CA SER A 99 27.43 -17.47 17.50
C SER A 99 28.04 -17.34 18.91
N GLN A 100 27.36 -16.63 19.82
CA GLN A 100 27.81 -16.52 21.22
C GLN A 100 27.51 -17.80 22.02
N ILE A 101 26.36 -18.43 21.81
CA ILE A 101 26.02 -19.71 22.45
C ILE A 101 27.01 -20.80 22.04
N SER A 102 27.34 -20.91 20.75
CA SER A 102 28.34 -21.85 20.25
C SER A 102 29.75 -21.58 20.79
N SER A 103 30.06 -20.35 21.21
CA SER A 103 31.35 -20.02 21.84
C SER A 103 31.41 -20.35 23.34
N LEU A 104 30.25 -20.59 23.96
CA LEU A 104 30.11 -21.01 25.37
C LEU A 104 30.20 -22.54 25.54
N ASP A 105 29.96 -23.32 24.50
CA ASP A 105 30.31 -24.74 24.44
C ASP A 105 31.83 -24.89 24.21
N LEU A 106 32.60 -24.72 25.29
CA LEU A 106 34.02 -25.08 25.33
C LEU A 106 34.18 -26.61 25.24
N PRO A 107 35.16 -27.14 24.49
CA PRO A 107 35.39 -28.58 24.39
C PRO A 107 35.71 -29.16 25.77
N ALA A 108 35.06 -30.28 26.12
CA ALA A 108 35.45 -31.08 27.27
C ALA A 108 36.92 -31.52 27.09
N ILE A 109 37.75 -31.23 28.10
CA ILE A 109 39.15 -31.67 28.22
C ILE A 109 39.20 -33.20 28.19
#